data_AF-A0A376KYW5-F1
#
_entry.id   AF-A0A376KYW5-F1
#
_cell.length_a   1.000
_cell.length_b   1.000
_cell.length_c   1.000
_cell.angle_alpha   90.00
_cell.angle_beta   90.00
_cell.angle_gamma   90.00
#
_symmetry.space_group_name_H-M   'P 1'
#
loop_
_entity.id
_entity.type
_entity.pdbx_description
1 polymer ?
#
loop_
_entity_poly.entity_id
_entity_poly.type
_entity_poly.pdbx_seq_one_letter_code
_entity_poly.pdbx_strand_id
1 'polypeptide(L)'
;MAVARVRHTLAQALHRFFNEQGFFWVSTPLITASDTEGAGEMFRVSTLDLENLPRNDQGKVDFDKDFFGKESFLTVSGQLNGETYACALSKIYTFGPTFRAENSNTSRHLAEFWMLEPEVAFANLNDIAGLAEAMLKYVFQSGSRRTRRRHEILR
;
A
#
# COMPACT_ATOMS: atom_id res chain seq x y z
N MET A 1 8.67 -4.77 -21.64
CA MET A 1 8.79 -6.19 -21.18
C MET A 1 9.89 -6.44 -20.16
N ALA A 2 11.13 -5.94 -20.33
CA ALA A 2 12.21 -6.19 -19.36
C ALA A 2 11.94 -5.62 -17.96
N VAL A 3 11.46 -4.37 -17.88
CA VAL A 3 11.10 -3.70 -16.61
C VAL A 3 10.04 -4.47 -15.82
N ALA A 4 8.99 -4.97 -16.49
CA ALA A 4 7.94 -5.77 -15.85
C ALA A 4 8.50 -7.07 -15.22
N ARG A 5 9.44 -7.74 -15.89
CA ARG A 5 10.10 -8.94 -15.35
C ARG A 5 10.97 -8.62 -14.13
N VAL A 6 11.65 -7.47 -14.14
CA VAL A 6 12.42 -6.99 -12.99
C VAL A 6 11.47 -6.70 -11.83
N ARG A 7 10.40 -5.92 -12.06
CA ARG A 7 9.37 -5.62 -11.04
C ARG A 7 8.78 -6.90 -10.42
N HIS A 8 8.40 -7.87 -11.25
CA HIS A 8 7.93 -9.18 -10.76
C HIS A 8 8.98 -9.88 -9.89
N THR A 9 10.24 -9.89 -10.31
CA THR A 9 11.33 -10.52 -9.55
C THR A 9 11.54 -9.85 -8.20
N LEU A 10 11.49 -8.52 -8.15
CA LEU A 10 11.62 -7.73 -6.93
C LEU A 10 10.44 -7.97 -5.99
N ALA A 11 9.21 -7.95 -6.50
CA ALA A 11 8.02 -8.26 -5.70
C ALA A 11 8.10 -9.66 -5.05
N GLN A 12 8.52 -10.66 -5.83
CA GLN A 12 8.74 -12.02 -5.30
C GLN A 12 9.89 -12.10 -4.30
N ALA A 13 10.92 -11.24 -4.41
CA ALA A 13 11.99 -11.18 -3.42
C ALA A 13 11.50 -10.54 -2.12
N LEU A 14 10.68 -9.49 -2.18
CA LEU A 14 10.07 -8.85 -1.02
C LEU A 14 9.20 -9.83 -0.23
N HIS A 15 8.27 -10.52 -0.90
CA HIS A 15 7.42 -11.53 -0.23
C HIS A 15 8.25 -12.63 0.45
N ARG A 16 9.33 -13.10 -0.20
CA ARG A 16 10.23 -14.10 0.38
C ARG A 16 10.98 -13.56 1.60
N PHE A 17 11.53 -12.35 1.50
CA PHE A 17 12.22 -11.70 2.61
C PHE A 17 11.33 -11.64 3.86
N PHE A 18 10.10 -11.13 3.73
CA PHE A 18 9.18 -11.02 4.86
C PHE A 18 8.75 -12.39 5.40
N ASN A 19 8.43 -13.34 4.52
CA ASN A 19 8.06 -14.70 4.93
C ASN A 19 9.19 -15.41 5.68
N GLU A 20 10.45 -15.30 5.21
CA GLU A 20 11.63 -15.87 5.87
C GLU A 20 11.92 -15.22 7.23
N GLN A 21 11.50 -13.96 7.43
CA GLN A 21 11.61 -13.22 8.69
C GLN A 21 10.39 -13.41 9.63
N GLY A 22 9.44 -14.27 9.25
CA GLY A 22 8.26 -14.61 10.05
C GLY A 22 7.15 -13.56 10.04
N PHE A 23 7.10 -12.69 9.02
CA PHE A 23 6.02 -11.72 8.87
C PHE A 23 4.81 -12.34 8.17
N PHE A 24 3.61 -11.93 8.58
CA PHE A 24 2.37 -12.26 7.89
C PHE A 24 2.01 -11.19 6.88
N TRP A 25 1.69 -11.62 5.65
CA TRP A 25 1.11 -10.71 4.66
C TRP A 25 -0.34 -10.44 5.01
N VAL A 26 -0.72 -9.17 5.09
CA VAL A 26 -2.09 -8.74 5.38
C VAL A 26 -2.62 -7.90 4.23
N SER A 27 -3.81 -8.23 3.75
CA SER A 27 -4.55 -7.43 2.78
C SER A 27 -5.43 -6.44 3.51
N THR A 28 -4.95 -5.22 3.71
CA THR A 28 -5.73 -4.14 4.32
C THR A 28 -6.82 -3.62 3.37
N PRO A 29 -7.92 -3.07 3.88
CA PRO A 29 -8.98 -2.47 3.05
C PRO A 29 -8.46 -1.32 2.19
N LEU A 30 -8.93 -1.26 0.94
CA LEU A 30 -8.61 -0.16 0.01
C LEU A 30 -9.62 0.99 0.09
N ILE A 31 -10.86 0.69 0.49
CA ILE A 31 -11.89 1.70 0.71
C ILE A 31 -11.91 2.02 2.20
N THR A 32 -11.81 3.30 2.53
CA THR A 32 -11.74 3.80 3.90
C THR A 32 -12.64 5.02 4.09
N ALA A 33 -13.12 5.21 5.30
CA ALA A 33 -13.75 6.47 5.73
C ALA A 33 -12.81 7.32 6.60
N SER A 34 -11.59 6.82 6.83
CA SER A 34 -10.55 7.48 7.61
C SER A 34 -9.45 7.97 6.69
N ASP A 35 -9.00 9.20 6.93
CA ASP A 35 -7.72 9.66 6.43
C ASP A 35 -6.63 9.18 7.40
N THR A 36 -5.74 8.30 6.91
CA THR A 36 -4.65 7.73 7.70
C THR A 36 -3.52 8.73 7.94
N GLU A 37 -3.24 9.61 6.96
CA GLU A 37 -2.08 10.51 6.99
C GLU A 37 -2.47 11.96 7.30
N GLY A 38 -3.77 12.30 7.28
CA GLY A 38 -4.32 13.58 7.72
C GLY A 38 -3.92 14.79 6.88
N ALA A 39 -3.34 14.58 5.69
CA ALA A 39 -2.63 15.62 4.96
C ALA A 39 -2.85 15.62 3.43
N GLY A 40 -3.61 14.67 2.88
CA GLY A 40 -3.71 14.47 1.43
C GLY A 40 -5.13 14.58 0.86
N GLU A 41 -5.24 15.09 -0.36
CA GLU A 41 -6.46 14.92 -1.14
C GLU A 41 -6.67 13.43 -1.44
N MET A 42 -7.86 12.89 -1.15
CA MET A 42 -8.21 11.48 -1.37
C MET A 42 -9.24 11.34 -2.50
N PHE A 43 -9.16 10.26 -3.28
CA PHE A 43 -10.19 9.94 -4.27
C PHE A 43 -11.45 9.44 -3.56
N ARG A 44 -12.57 10.12 -3.77
CA ARG A 44 -13.87 9.68 -3.26
C ARG A 44 -14.36 8.46 -4.05
N VAL A 45 -14.90 7.48 -3.32
CA VAL A 45 -15.58 6.30 -3.86
C VAL A 45 -17.05 6.41 -3.49
N SER A 46 -17.91 6.56 -4.50
CA SER A 46 -19.34 6.77 -4.30
C SER A 46 -20.14 6.02 -5.36
N THR A 47 -21.34 5.58 -4.98
CA THR A 47 -22.33 4.98 -5.89
C THR A 47 -23.50 5.91 -6.19
N LEU A 48 -23.48 7.12 -5.64
CA LEU A 48 -24.53 8.11 -5.85
C LEU A 48 -24.60 8.55 -7.32
N ASP A 49 -25.82 8.79 -7.80
CA ASP A 49 -26.04 9.41 -9.11
C ASP A 49 -25.63 10.89 -9.03
N LEU A 50 -24.57 11.25 -9.76
CA LEU A 50 -24.04 12.62 -9.78
C LEU A 50 -25.03 13.62 -10.38
N GLU A 51 -25.93 13.18 -11.25
CA GLU A 51 -26.98 14.04 -11.84
C GLU A 51 -28.16 14.22 -10.88
N ASN A 52 -28.39 13.26 -9.98
CA ASN A 52 -29.53 13.24 -9.05
C ASN A 52 -29.08 13.01 -7.58
N LEU A 53 -28.11 13.79 -7.12
CA LEU A 53 -27.54 13.64 -5.78
C LEU A 53 -28.62 13.81 -4.69
N PRO A 54 -28.78 12.84 -3.78
CA PRO A 54 -29.69 12.99 -2.66
C PRO A 54 -29.23 14.13 -1.76
N ARG A 55 -30.20 14.88 -1.21
CA ARG A 55 -29.94 16.01 -0.32
C ARG A 55 -30.58 15.78 1.05
N ASN A 56 -29.92 16.27 2.10
CA ASN A 56 -30.47 16.32 3.44
C ASN A 56 -31.25 17.62 3.66
N ASP A 57 -31.83 17.79 4.85
CA ASP A 57 -32.63 18.98 5.21
C ASP A 57 -31.84 20.31 5.15
N GLN A 58 -30.50 20.23 5.11
CA GLN A 58 -29.60 21.37 4.99
C GLN A 58 -29.20 21.67 3.52
N GLY A 59 -29.72 20.90 2.55
CA GLY A 59 -29.38 21.03 1.13
C GLY A 59 -27.99 20.49 0.75
N LYS A 60 -27.27 19.82 1.66
CA LYS A 60 -25.99 19.16 1.37
C LYS A 60 -26.21 17.77 0.82
N VAL A 61 -25.21 17.21 0.14
CA VAL A 61 -25.24 15.81 -0.31
C VAL A 61 -25.42 14.90 0.90
N ASP A 62 -26.39 14.01 0.81
CA ASP A 62 -26.77 13.08 1.86
C ASP A 62 -26.01 11.76 1.69
N PHE A 63 -24.82 11.67 2.27
CA PHE A 63 -23.95 10.49 2.18
C PHE A 63 -24.45 9.30 3.00
N ASP A 64 -25.44 9.47 3.87
CA ASP A 64 -26.10 8.35 4.56
C ASP A 64 -26.83 7.45 3.54
N LYS A 65 -27.14 7.98 2.35
CA LYS A 65 -27.73 7.25 1.23
C LYS A 65 -26.71 6.67 0.25
N ASP A 66 -25.41 6.88 0.47
CA ASP A 66 -24.38 6.22 -0.33
C ASP A 66 -24.17 4.76 0.14
N PHE A 67 -23.43 3.97 -0.63
CA PHE A 67 -23.27 2.53 -0.41
C PHE A 67 -22.80 2.16 1.00
N PHE A 68 -21.87 2.93 1.58
CA PHE A 68 -21.33 2.68 2.92
C PHE A 68 -22.04 3.47 4.03
N GLY A 69 -23.09 4.22 3.70
CA GLY A 69 -23.82 5.09 4.62
C GLY A 69 -22.96 6.21 5.23
N LYS A 70 -21.88 6.60 4.56
CA LYS A 70 -20.96 7.70 4.91
C LYS A 70 -20.01 7.98 3.75
N GLU A 71 -19.32 9.11 3.80
CA GLU A 71 -18.24 9.40 2.85
C GLU A 71 -17.15 8.32 2.90
N SER A 72 -16.76 7.85 1.73
CA SER A 72 -15.77 6.78 1.55
C SER A 72 -14.77 7.16 0.46
N PHE A 73 -13.54 6.70 0.63
CA PHE A 73 -12.39 7.12 -0.16
C PHE A 73 -11.47 5.95 -0.47
N LEU A 74 -10.62 6.10 -1.49
CA LEU A 74 -9.48 5.21 -1.69
C LEU A 74 -8.37 5.56 -0.70
N THR A 75 -7.79 4.55 -0.07
CA THR A 75 -6.79 4.74 0.99
C THR A 75 -5.48 5.29 0.47
N VAL A 76 -4.88 6.19 1.25
CA VAL A 76 -3.51 6.68 1.06
C VAL A 76 -2.48 5.73 1.65
N SER A 77 -2.86 4.92 2.66
CA SER A 77 -1.99 4.00 3.40
C SER A 77 -2.79 2.96 4.19
N GLY A 78 -2.26 1.73 4.27
CA GLY A 78 -2.82 0.66 5.09
C GLY A 78 -2.35 0.69 6.56
N GLN A 79 -1.51 1.65 6.95
CA GLN A 79 -0.75 1.65 8.20
C GLN A 79 -1.63 1.48 9.44
N LEU A 80 -2.71 2.26 9.61
CA LEU A 80 -3.59 2.16 10.79
C LEU A 80 -4.23 0.78 10.94
N ASN A 81 -4.64 0.18 9.82
CA ASN A 81 -5.13 -1.21 9.85
C ASN A 81 -3.97 -2.16 10.19
N GLY A 82 -2.78 -1.92 9.64
CA GLY A 82 -1.56 -2.67 9.92
C GLY A 82 -1.20 -2.70 11.41
N GLU A 83 -1.25 -1.56 12.10
CA GLU A 83 -1.01 -1.46 13.56
C GLU A 83 -1.96 -2.36 14.35
N THR A 84 -3.25 -2.36 13.99
CA THR A 84 -4.25 -3.25 14.61
C THR A 84 -3.90 -4.73 14.43
N TYR A 85 -3.46 -5.12 13.23
CA TYR A 85 -3.01 -6.50 12.99
C TYR A 85 -1.72 -6.83 13.73
N ALA A 86 -0.77 -5.90 13.81
CA ALA A 86 0.48 -6.09 14.52
C ALA A 86 0.27 -6.35 16.02
N CYS A 87 -0.76 -5.74 16.64
CA CYS A 87 -1.14 -6.06 18.02
C CYS A 87 -1.51 -7.54 18.24
N ALA A 88 -2.03 -8.23 17.21
CA ALA A 88 -2.42 -9.64 17.30
C ALA A 88 -1.36 -10.61 16.73
N LEU A 89 -0.67 -10.21 15.66
CA LEU A 89 0.23 -11.07 14.88
C LEU A 89 1.72 -10.75 15.10
N SER A 90 2.03 -9.71 15.88
CA SER A 90 3.38 -9.19 16.18
C SER A 90 4.18 -8.64 14.99
N LYS A 91 4.15 -9.30 13.83
CA LYS A 91 4.88 -8.90 12.62
C LYS A 91 4.00 -9.06 11.39
N ILE A 92 3.65 -7.95 10.76
CA ILE A 92 2.85 -7.95 9.54
C ILE A 92 3.49 -7.07 8.47
N TYR A 93 3.08 -7.28 7.23
CA TYR A 93 3.32 -6.31 6.17
C TYR A 93 2.13 -6.25 5.22
N THR A 94 1.84 -5.05 4.74
CA THR A 94 0.96 -4.85 3.59
C THR A 94 1.80 -4.80 2.31
N PHE A 95 1.23 -5.23 1.21
CA PHE A 95 1.78 -4.95 -0.11
C PHE A 95 0.61 -4.82 -1.09
N GLY A 96 0.22 -3.58 -1.37
CA GLY A 96 -1.01 -3.28 -2.10
C GLY A 96 -1.02 -1.89 -2.74
N PRO A 97 -2.05 -1.61 -3.55
CA PRO A 97 -2.21 -0.31 -4.18
C PRO A 97 -2.65 0.74 -3.17
N THR A 98 -2.17 1.96 -3.34
CA THR A 98 -2.59 3.16 -2.61
C THR A 98 -2.70 4.34 -3.56
N PHE A 99 -3.43 5.36 -3.12
CA PHE A 99 -3.90 6.41 -4.02
C PHE A 99 -3.68 7.79 -3.40
N ARG A 100 -3.31 8.77 -4.24
CA ARG A 100 -3.20 10.19 -3.85
C ARG A 100 -3.87 11.05 -4.91
N ALA A 101 -4.80 11.90 -4.51
CA ALA A 101 -5.55 12.75 -5.41
C ALA A 101 -4.93 14.14 -5.61
N GLU A 102 -3.74 14.38 -5.06
CA GLU A 102 -3.01 15.64 -5.22
C GLU A 102 -2.82 15.98 -6.70
N ASN A 103 -3.11 17.24 -7.07
CA ASN A 103 -2.86 17.75 -8.41
C ASN A 103 -1.35 18.04 -8.63
N SER A 104 -0.55 16.99 -8.71
CA SER A 104 0.90 17.05 -8.88
C SER A 104 1.34 16.38 -10.18
N ASN A 105 1.71 17.20 -11.17
CA ASN A 105 2.16 16.71 -12.47
C ASN A 105 3.69 16.78 -12.61
N THR A 106 4.39 15.89 -11.91
CA THR A 106 5.84 15.72 -12.05
C THR A 106 6.19 14.30 -12.50
N SER A 107 7.41 14.10 -13.00
CA SER A 107 7.88 12.78 -13.49
C SER A 107 7.97 11.68 -12.43
N ARG A 108 7.74 11.99 -11.15
CA ARG A 108 7.87 11.07 -10.02
C ARG A 108 6.60 10.92 -9.18
N HIS A 109 5.54 11.66 -9.47
CA HIS A 109 4.25 11.53 -8.77
C HIS A 109 3.29 10.67 -9.59
N LEU A 110 2.68 9.72 -8.92
CA LEU A 110 1.64 8.86 -9.48
C LEU A 110 0.41 8.98 -8.59
N ALA A 111 -0.78 9.07 -9.20
CA ALA A 111 -2.05 9.06 -8.46
C ALA A 111 -2.39 7.66 -7.91
N GLU A 112 -1.88 6.61 -8.55
CA GLU A 112 -1.97 5.22 -8.11
C GLU A 112 -0.56 4.62 -8.09
N PHE A 113 -0.16 4.06 -6.95
CA PHE A 113 1.11 3.38 -6.79
C PHE A 113 0.97 2.24 -5.79
N TRP A 114 2.03 1.45 -5.60
CA TRP A 114 2.02 0.33 -4.68
C TRP A 114 2.93 0.62 -3.50
N MET A 115 2.41 0.43 -2.30
CA MET A 115 3.17 0.53 -1.06
C MET A 115 3.42 -0.82 -0.43
N LEU A 116 4.55 -0.90 0.24
CA LEU A 116 4.98 -2.01 1.05
C LEU A 116 5.18 -1.45 2.46
N GLU A 117 4.32 -1.85 3.40
CA GLU A 117 4.25 -1.24 4.73
C GLU A 117 4.42 -2.34 5.79
N PRO A 118 5.63 -2.55 6.31
CA PRO A 118 5.85 -3.48 7.42
C PRO A 118 5.52 -2.82 8.77
N GLU A 119 4.85 -3.55 9.64
CA GLU A 119 4.53 -3.14 11.01
C GLU A 119 5.00 -4.20 12.01
N VAL A 120 5.67 -3.78 13.08
CA VAL A 120 6.31 -4.68 14.05
C VAL A 120 5.99 -4.23 15.47
N ALA A 121 5.26 -5.07 16.21
CA ALA A 121 5.01 -4.85 17.61
C ALA A 121 6.31 -4.88 18.42
N PHE A 122 6.40 -4.00 19.42
CA PHE A 122 7.55 -3.86 20.33
C PHE A 122 8.87 -3.46 19.64
N ALA A 123 8.83 -2.99 18.40
CA ALA A 123 9.98 -2.43 17.71
C ALA A 123 10.13 -0.93 18.01
N ASN A 124 11.37 -0.47 18.04
CA ASN A 124 11.70 0.95 18.00
C ASN A 124 12.29 1.34 16.64
N LEU A 125 12.61 2.62 16.48
CA LEU A 125 13.14 3.17 15.23
C LEU A 125 14.41 2.46 14.72
N ASN A 126 15.31 2.04 15.61
CA ASN A 126 16.53 1.33 15.21
C ASN A 126 16.22 -0.05 14.63
N ASP A 127 15.23 -0.75 15.20
CA ASP A 127 14.79 -2.06 14.70
C ASP A 127 14.21 -1.93 13.29
N ILE A 128 13.36 -0.91 13.07
CA ILE A 128 12.76 -0.63 11.75
C ILE A 128 13.82 -0.18 10.74
N ALA A 129 14.78 0.66 11.14
CA ALA A 129 15.89 1.06 10.28
C ALA A 129 16.76 -0.15 9.86
N GLY A 130 17.06 -1.04 10.81
CA GLY A 130 17.78 -2.29 10.54
C GLY A 130 17.00 -3.23 9.61
N LEU A 131 15.69 -3.35 9.80
CA LEU A 131 14.80 -4.12 8.92
C LEU A 131 14.82 -3.55 7.49
N ALA A 132 14.70 -2.24 7.33
CA ALA A 132 14.73 -1.58 6.03
C ALA A 132 16.08 -1.80 5.32
N GLU A 133 17.19 -1.67 6.03
CA GLU A 133 18.52 -1.92 5.48
C GLU A 133 18.69 -3.39 5.04
N ALA A 134 18.29 -4.34 5.88
CA ALA A 134 18.36 -5.77 5.59
C ALA A 134 17.50 -6.14 4.37
N MET A 135 16.29 -5.58 4.27
CA MET A 135 15.38 -5.76 3.14
C MET A 135 16.02 -5.28 1.84
N LEU A 136 16.54 -4.05 1.82
CA LEU A 136 17.18 -3.48 0.62
C LEU A 136 18.38 -4.33 0.18
N LYS A 137 19.26 -4.72 1.12
CA LYS A 137 20.39 -5.62 0.86
C LYS A 137 19.93 -6.94 0.25
N TYR A 138 18.92 -7.58 0.82
CA TYR A 138 18.38 -8.86 0.34
C TYR A 138 17.83 -8.75 -1.10
N VAL A 139 17.05 -7.70 -1.37
CA VAL A 139 16.40 -7.48 -2.67
C VAL A 139 17.45 -7.21 -3.76
N PHE A 140 18.46 -6.38 -3.48
CA PHE A 140 19.53 -6.10 -4.45
C PHE A 140 20.40 -7.33 -4.75
N GLN A 141 20.72 -8.12 -3.73
CA GLN A 141 21.46 -9.38 -3.93
C GLN A 141 20.65 -10.41 -4.73
N SER A 142 19.34 -10.51 -4.47
CA SER A 142 18.43 -11.39 -5.19
C SER A 142 18.29 -11.00 -6.67
N GLY A 143 18.19 -9.70 -6.96
CA GLY A 143 18.12 -9.19 -8.33
C GLY A 143 19.38 -9.45 -9.15
N SER A 144 20.56 -9.28 -8.54
CA SER A 144 21.85 -9.51 -9.19
C SER A 144 22.09 -10.98 -9.55
N ARG A 145 21.83 -11.91 -8.60
CA ARG A 145 22.04 -13.36 -8.80
C ARG A 145 21.17 -13.94 -9.91
N ARG A 146 19.90 -13.49 -10.02
CA ARG A 146 18.95 -14.02 -11.02
C ARG A 146 19.19 -13.46 -12.43
N THR A 147 19.70 -12.24 -12.53
CA THR A 147 20.09 -11.63 -13.80
C THR A 147 21.35 -12.29 -14.36
N ARG A 148 22.30 -12.66 -13.49
CA ARG A 148 23.54 -13.36 -13.87
C ARG A 148 23.28 -14.78 -14.41
N ARG A 149 22.47 -15.58 -13.71
CA ARG A 149 22.05 -16.92 -14.19
C ARG A 149 21.31 -16.89 -15.53
N ARG A 150 20.54 -15.84 -15.83
CA ARG A 150 19.85 -15.71 -17.13
C ARG A 150 20.81 -15.43 -18.29
N HIS A 151 21.94 -14.77 -18.06
CA HIS A 151 22.96 -14.56 -19.09
C HIS A 151 23.80 -15.82 -19.35
N GLU A 152 23.94 -16.72 -18.37
CA GLU A 152 24.62 -18.01 -18.54
C GLU A 152 23.79 -19.05 -19.28
N ILE A 153 22.45 -19.00 -19.18
CA ILE A 153 21.54 -19.96 -19.85
C ILE A 153 21.24 -19.55 -21.31
N LEU A 154 21.57 -18.33 -21.71
CA LEU A 154 21.40 -17.80 -23.08
C LEU A 154 22.70 -17.85 -23.90
N ARG A 155 23.68 -18.67 -23.49
CA ARG A 155 24.91 -18.95 -24.24
C ARG A 155 25.00 -20.43 -24.57
#